data_AF-A0A4Q1QR50-F1
#
_entry.id   AF-A0A4Q1QR50-F1
#
_cell.length_a   1.000
_cell.length_b   1.000
_cell.length_c   1.000
_cell.angle_alpha   90.00
_cell.angle_beta   90.00
_cell.angle_gamma   90.00
#
_symmetry.space_group_name_H-M   'P 1'
#
loop_
_entity.id
_entity.type
_entity.pdbx_description
1 polymer ?
#
loop_
_entity_poly.entity_id
_entity_poly.type
_entity_poly.pdbx_seq_one_letter_code
_entity_poly.pdbx_strand_id
1 'polypeptide(L)'
;MARLRSPRTPRLWFEVLLIAVSYWTYSMIRNAVPEQKAKALKNADWIWQAEHSLGIAVERSVNHAVDSVTWLIVSMNYYYATLHFIVTIGVLVWLYRWHPGRYAAARLALFATTGVALIGYYFFPLAPPRLMAGGGFVDTLVDHGTWGSMASGNLASMSNQYAAMPSMHIGWSLWCGITIALLAKPLWARVLGLCYPALTLLVIVSTANHFWLDAVGGVLCLAFGFGVACVWYGTLPHRLTRVAAFA
;
A
#
# COMPACT_ATOMS: atom_id res chain seq x y z
N MET A 1 -17.57 23.43 9.32
CA MET A 1 -18.02 22.04 9.11
C MET A 1 -18.38 21.44 10.46
N ALA A 2 -19.64 21.05 10.66
CA ALA A 2 -20.09 20.40 11.89
C ALA A 2 -19.49 18.98 11.98
N ARG A 3 -19.06 18.55 13.18
CA ARG A 3 -18.53 17.19 13.40
C ARG A 3 -19.67 16.17 13.34
N LEU A 4 -19.56 15.18 12.46
CA LEU A 4 -20.53 14.07 12.43
C LEU A 4 -20.34 13.09 13.60
N ARG A 5 -19.12 12.93 14.12
CA ARG A 5 -18.83 12.11 15.32
C ARG A 5 -17.61 12.59 16.11
N SER A 6 -17.66 12.39 17.43
CA SER A 6 -16.49 12.53 18.33
C SER A 6 -15.68 11.23 18.40
N PRO A 7 -14.33 11.30 18.44
CA PRO A 7 -13.48 10.11 18.61
C PRO A 7 -13.76 9.45 19.96
N ARG A 8 -14.09 8.16 19.94
CA ARG A 8 -14.25 7.32 21.14
C ARG A 8 -12.99 6.52 21.39
N THR A 9 -12.83 6.06 22.64
CA THR A 9 -11.77 5.11 23.00
C THR A 9 -11.88 3.84 22.13
N PRO A 10 -10.76 3.34 21.59
CA PRO A 10 -10.78 2.15 20.77
C PRO A 10 -11.09 0.92 21.64
N ARG A 11 -11.84 -0.04 21.08
CA ARG A 11 -12.26 -1.26 21.77
C ARG A 11 -11.71 -2.47 21.01
N LEU A 12 -10.89 -3.29 21.66
CA LEU A 12 -10.17 -4.41 21.01
C LEU A 12 -11.09 -5.35 20.22
N TRP A 13 -12.27 -5.70 20.76
CA TRP A 13 -13.22 -6.58 20.07
C TRP A 13 -13.70 -5.99 18.74
N PHE A 14 -13.85 -4.67 18.65
CA PHE A 14 -14.24 -3.98 17.42
C PHE A 14 -13.11 -4.01 16.39
N GLU A 15 -11.85 -3.92 16.84
CA GLU A 15 -10.69 -4.06 15.95
C GLU A 15 -10.60 -5.47 15.36
N VAL A 16 -10.80 -6.50 16.18
CA VAL A 16 -10.80 -7.90 15.74
C VAL A 16 -11.92 -8.14 14.73
N LEU A 17 -13.13 -7.65 15.00
CA LEU A 17 -14.26 -7.75 14.08
C LEU A 17 -13.95 -7.03 12.75
N LEU A 18 -13.36 -5.83 12.80
CA LEU A 18 -13.01 -5.06 11.62
C LEU A 18 -11.96 -5.76 10.75
N ILE A 19 -10.95 -6.36 11.38
CA ILE A 19 -9.95 -7.18 10.68
C ILE A 19 -10.61 -8.40 10.04
N ALA A 20 -11.48 -9.10 10.77
CA ALA A 20 -12.18 -10.27 10.27
C ALA A 20 -13.07 -9.93 9.07
N VAL A 21 -13.85 -8.85 9.15
CA VAL A 21 -14.69 -8.37 8.05
C VAL A 21 -13.84 -7.96 6.85
N SER A 22 -12.74 -7.25 7.07
CA SER A 22 -11.87 -6.79 5.98
C SER A 22 -11.16 -7.94 5.29
N TYR A 23 -10.72 -8.94 6.06
CA TYR A 23 -10.17 -10.18 5.50
C TYR A 23 -11.21 -10.95 4.70
N TRP A 24 -12.45 -11.03 5.20
CA TRP A 24 -13.56 -11.66 4.49
C TRP A 24 -13.89 -10.92 3.17
N THR A 25 -14.00 -9.60 3.20
CA THR A 25 -14.24 -8.78 1.99
C THR A 25 -13.10 -8.92 0.99
N TYR A 26 -11.85 -8.90 1.46
CA TYR A 26 -10.67 -9.17 0.61
C TYR A 26 -10.76 -10.54 -0.06
N SER A 27 -11.10 -11.58 0.71
CA SER A 27 -11.25 -12.94 0.21
C SER A 27 -12.36 -13.06 -0.83
N MET A 28 -13.51 -12.41 -0.61
CA MET A 28 -14.61 -12.38 -1.59
C MET A 28 -14.21 -11.68 -2.89
N ILE A 29 -13.58 -10.52 -2.81
CA ILE A 29 -13.12 -9.79 -3.99
C ILE A 29 -12.10 -10.62 -4.74
N ARG A 30 -11.12 -11.21 -4.05
CA ARG A 30 -10.11 -12.10 -4.63
C ARG A 30 -10.74 -13.31 -5.35
N ASN A 31 -11.73 -13.96 -4.74
CA ASN A 31 -12.41 -15.12 -5.31
C ASN A 31 -13.33 -14.75 -6.49
N ALA A 32 -13.68 -13.48 -6.65
CA ALA A 32 -14.45 -12.94 -7.77
C ALA A 32 -13.60 -12.50 -8.98
N VAL A 33 -12.27 -12.58 -8.90
CA VAL A 33 -11.34 -12.26 -10.02
C VAL A 33 -10.80 -13.47 -10.81
N PRO A 34 -11.48 -14.62 -11.00
CA PRO A 34 -10.97 -15.60 -11.96
C PRO A 34 -11.06 -15.04 -13.40
N GLU A 35 -10.01 -15.27 -14.19
CA GLU A 35 -9.88 -15.05 -15.65
C GLU A 35 -9.69 -13.63 -16.25
N GLN A 36 -9.16 -12.65 -15.50
CA GLN A 36 -8.78 -11.37 -16.12
C GLN A 36 -7.31 -11.26 -16.56
N LYS A 37 -6.55 -12.36 -16.66
CA LYS A 37 -5.12 -12.34 -17.09
C LYS A 37 -4.91 -11.57 -18.40
N ALA A 38 -5.73 -11.87 -19.42
CA ALA A 38 -5.62 -11.21 -20.73
C ALA A 38 -5.90 -9.70 -20.64
N LYS A 39 -6.92 -9.31 -19.87
CA LYS A 39 -7.26 -7.90 -19.64
C LYS A 39 -6.16 -7.18 -18.84
N ALA A 40 -5.61 -7.85 -17.82
CA ALA A 40 -4.54 -7.31 -16.98
C ALA A 40 -3.25 -7.06 -17.77
N LEU A 41 -2.88 -7.98 -18.66
CA LEU A 41 -1.74 -7.81 -19.57
C LEU A 41 -1.98 -6.67 -20.56
N LYS A 42 -3.16 -6.60 -21.18
CA LYS A 42 -3.52 -5.49 -22.08
C LYS A 42 -3.47 -4.13 -21.37
N ASN A 43 -3.96 -4.07 -20.12
CA ASN A 43 -3.88 -2.86 -19.31
C ASN A 43 -2.42 -2.50 -18.99
N ALA A 44 -1.56 -3.49 -18.76
CA ALA A 44 -0.13 -3.28 -18.52
C ALA A 44 0.57 -2.70 -19.75
N ASP A 45 0.28 -3.23 -20.94
CA ASP A 45 0.79 -2.68 -22.19
C ASP A 45 0.34 -1.22 -22.39
N TRP A 46 -0.91 -0.91 -22.07
CA TRP A 46 -1.45 0.44 -22.17
C TRP A 46 -0.80 1.41 -21.19
N ILE A 47 -0.64 1.02 -19.91
CA ILE A 47 0.06 1.82 -18.90
C ILE A 47 1.51 2.05 -19.30
N TRP A 48 2.20 1.01 -19.77
CA TRP A 48 3.58 1.11 -20.22
C TRP A 48 3.76 2.08 -21.39
N GLN A 49 2.86 2.03 -22.38
CA GLN A 49 2.85 2.98 -23.49
C GLN A 49 2.54 4.41 -23.03
N ALA A 50 1.60 4.57 -22.09
CA ALA A 50 1.29 5.87 -21.51
C ALA A 50 2.51 6.49 -20.80
N GLU A 51 3.22 5.72 -19.97
CA GLU A 51 4.43 6.17 -19.29
C GLU A 51 5.55 6.53 -20.27
N HIS A 52 5.69 5.76 -21.37
CA HIS A 52 6.63 6.08 -22.46
C HIS A 52 6.29 7.41 -23.12
N SER A 53 5.02 7.63 -23.47
CA SER A 53 4.57 8.87 -24.08
C SER A 53 4.74 10.09 -23.17
N LEU A 54 4.68 9.88 -21.85
CA LEU A 54 4.91 10.92 -20.85
C LEU A 54 6.40 11.13 -20.54
N GLY A 55 7.28 10.26 -21.04
CA GLY A 55 8.72 10.32 -20.79
C GLY A 55 9.12 9.94 -19.36
N ILE A 56 8.25 9.23 -18.63
CA ILE A 56 8.48 8.84 -17.22
C ILE A 56 8.79 7.36 -17.05
N ALA A 57 8.87 6.60 -18.16
CA ALA A 57 9.09 5.16 -18.16
C ALA A 57 10.53 4.75 -17.80
N VAL A 58 10.94 5.04 -16.57
CA VAL A 58 12.28 4.77 -16.02
C VAL A 58 12.38 3.41 -15.33
N GLU A 59 11.25 2.72 -15.14
CA GLU A 59 11.13 1.50 -14.34
C GLU A 59 12.06 0.39 -14.83
N ARG A 60 12.16 0.21 -16.15
CA ARG A 60 13.02 -0.82 -16.74
C ARG A 60 14.49 -0.54 -16.45
N SER A 61 14.93 0.70 -16.61
CA SER A 61 16.32 1.08 -16.33
C SER A 61 16.66 0.90 -14.85
N VAL A 62 15.75 1.26 -13.95
CA VAL A 62 15.92 1.08 -12.50
C VAL A 62 15.97 -0.40 -12.14
N ASN A 63 15.06 -1.22 -12.69
CA ASN A 63 15.03 -2.66 -12.47
C ASN A 63 16.34 -3.33 -12.88
N HIS A 64 16.83 -3.09 -14.09
CA HIS A 64 18.11 -3.66 -14.57
C HIS A 64 19.32 -3.16 -13.79
N ALA A 65 19.34 -1.87 -13.42
CA ALA A 65 20.45 -1.32 -12.66
C ALA A 65 20.58 -1.98 -11.27
N VAL A 66 19.46 -2.15 -10.56
CA VAL A 66 19.47 -2.72 -9.20
C VAL A 66 19.62 -4.24 -9.22
N ASP A 67 19.10 -4.91 -10.25
CA ASP A 67 19.22 -6.36 -10.43
C ASP A 67 20.68 -6.85 -10.47
N SER A 68 21.59 -6.02 -10.99
CA SER A 68 23.03 -6.30 -11.01
C SER A 68 23.67 -6.44 -9.61
N VAL A 69 22.96 -6.04 -8.55
CA VAL A 69 23.42 -6.09 -7.15
C VAL A 69 22.57 -7.09 -6.35
N THR A 70 22.92 -8.38 -6.45
CA THR A 70 22.15 -9.50 -5.88
C THR A 70 21.72 -9.33 -4.42
N TRP A 71 22.63 -8.94 -3.52
CA TRP A 71 22.30 -8.80 -2.09
C TRP A 71 21.25 -7.70 -1.85
N LEU A 72 21.28 -6.65 -2.67
CA LEU A 72 20.37 -5.52 -2.57
C LEU A 72 18.98 -5.91 -3.07
N ILE A 73 18.89 -6.54 -4.25
CA ILE A 73 17.59 -6.92 -4.82
C ILE A 73 16.89 -8.00 -4.00
N VAL A 74 17.62 -8.97 -3.44
CA VAL A 74 17.07 -9.96 -2.49
C VAL A 74 16.51 -9.26 -1.24
N SER A 75 17.24 -8.28 -0.70
CA SER A 75 16.76 -7.48 0.44
C SER A 75 15.50 -6.69 0.09
N MET A 76 15.44 -6.11 -1.11
CA MET A 76 14.26 -5.40 -1.61
C MET A 76 13.05 -6.34 -1.78
N ASN A 77 13.26 -7.59 -2.21
CA ASN A 77 12.18 -8.58 -2.29
C ASN A 77 11.59 -8.91 -0.92
N TYR A 78 12.41 -9.10 0.11
CA TYR A 78 11.92 -9.29 1.48
C TYR A 78 11.26 -8.02 2.02
N TYR A 79 11.80 -6.85 1.72
CA TYR A 79 11.19 -5.57 2.08
C TYR A 79 9.78 -5.47 1.49
N TYR A 80 9.65 -5.71 0.19
CA TYR A 80 8.39 -5.69 -0.54
C TYR A 80 7.35 -6.64 0.10
N ALA A 81 7.78 -7.85 0.45
CA ALA A 81 6.90 -8.86 1.02
C ALA A 81 6.43 -8.53 2.45
N THR A 82 7.25 -7.88 3.28
CA THR A 82 7.03 -7.86 4.75
C THR A 82 6.79 -6.48 5.34
N LEU A 83 7.55 -5.46 4.94
CA LEU A 83 7.64 -4.21 5.70
C LEU A 83 6.31 -3.44 5.72
N HIS A 84 5.54 -3.48 4.64
CA HIS A 84 4.25 -2.80 4.57
C HIS A 84 3.25 -3.34 5.61
N PHE A 85 3.30 -4.63 5.96
CA PHE A 85 2.50 -5.19 7.06
C PHE A 85 3.06 -4.79 8.43
N ILE A 86 4.36 -5.03 8.65
CA ILE A 86 5.01 -4.84 9.95
C ILE A 86 4.90 -3.38 10.39
N VAL A 87 5.23 -2.44 9.50
CA VAL A 87 5.20 -1.00 9.82
C VAL A 87 3.77 -0.53 10.03
N THR A 88 2.82 -0.95 9.20
CA THR A 88 1.40 -0.55 9.36
C THR A 88 0.83 -1.02 10.68
N ILE A 89 1.05 -2.29 11.06
CA ILE A 89 0.65 -2.82 12.36
C ILE A 89 1.34 -2.06 13.50
N GLY A 90 2.65 -1.81 13.37
CA GLY A 90 3.41 -1.03 14.34
C GLY A 90 2.84 0.37 14.57
N VAL A 91 2.51 1.09 13.49
CA VAL A 91 1.89 2.43 13.56
C VAL A 91 0.49 2.36 14.17
N LEU A 92 -0.33 1.36 13.81
CA LEU A 92 -1.65 1.17 14.43
C LEU A 92 -1.56 0.90 15.93
N VAL A 93 -0.67 -0.01 16.36
CA VAL A 93 -0.42 -0.30 17.78
C VAL A 93 0.11 0.94 18.50
N TRP A 94 0.95 1.73 17.84
CA TRP A 94 1.46 2.97 18.38
C TRP A 94 0.36 4.02 18.57
N LEU A 95 -0.49 4.22 17.56
CA LEU A 95 -1.64 5.11 17.67
C LEU A 95 -2.63 4.64 18.75
N TYR A 96 -2.88 3.33 18.83
CA TYR A 96 -3.80 2.74 19.81
C TYR A 96 -3.36 3.03 21.25
N ARG A 97 -2.07 2.79 21.57
CA ARG A 97 -1.55 3.00 22.93
C ARG A 97 -1.31 4.46 23.27
N TRP A 98 -0.74 5.24 22.35
CA TRP A 98 -0.20 6.56 22.67
C TRP A 98 -0.98 7.73 22.06
N HIS A 99 -1.90 7.48 21.13
CA HIS A 99 -2.74 8.51 20.49
C HIS A 99 -4.22 8.05 20.34
N PRO A 100 -4.87 7.54 21.41
CA PRO A 100 -6.20 6.93 21.31
C PRO A 100 -7.29 7.86 20.74
N GLY A 101 -7.18 9.18 20.94
CA GLY A 101 -8.12 10.16 20.37
C GLY A 101 -7.96 10.37 18.86
N ARG A 102 -6.84 9.95 18.27
CA ARG A 102 -6.54 10.07 16.83
C ARG A 102 -6.69 8.73 16.10
N TYR A 103 -6.58 7.63 16.82
CA TYR A 103 -6.58 6.27 16.30
C TYR A 103 -7.77 6.00 15.37
N ALA A 104 -8.99 6.30 15.81
CA ALA A 104 -10.20 5.96 15.04
C ALA A 104 -10.25 6.66 13.66
N ALA A 105 -9.82 7.92 13.60
CA ALA A 105 -9.78 8.69 12.35
C ALA A 105 -8.64 8.25 11.42
N ALA A 106 -7.46 8.00 11.98
CA ALA A 106 -6.33 7.48 11.21
C ALA A 106 -6.64 6.08 10.64
N ARG A 107 -7.26 5.21 11.45
CA ARG A 107 -7.75 3.90 11.03
C ARG A 107 -8.79 4.03 9.93
N LEU A 108 -9.80 4.89 10.09
CA LEU A 108 -10.81 5.09 9.04
C LEU A 108 -10.16 5.49 7.71
N ALA A 109 -9.17 6.37 7.72
CA ALA A 109 -8.44 6.73 6.50
C ALA A 109 -7.76 5.50 5.86
N LEU A 110 -7.09 4.67 6.66
CA LEU A 110 -6.44 3.44 6.16
C LEU A 110 -7.46 2.46 5.55
N PHE A 111 -8.56 2.16 6.24
CA PHE A 111 -9.57 1.22 5.75
C PHE A 111 -10.33 1.76 4.54
N ALA A 112 -10.65 3.07 4.50
CA ALA A 112 -11.27 3.69 3.33
C ALA A 112 -10.32 3.67 2.11
N THR A 113 -9.02 3.91 2.33
CA THR A 113 -7.98 3.80 1.30
C THR A 113 -7.93 2.38 0.72
N THR A 114 -7.87 1.37 1.59
CA THR A 114 -7.85 -0.03 1.15
C THR A 114 -9.16 -0.41 0.47
N GLY A 115 -10.31 0.03 0.99
CA GLY A 115 -11.62 -0.26 0.40
C GLY A 115 -11.76 0.27 -1.03
N VAL A 116 -11.37 1.52 -1.27
CA VAL A 116 -11.43 2.09 -2.64
C VAL A 116 -10.39 1.44 -3.57
N ALA A 117 -9.24 1.04 -3.04
CA ALA A 117 -8.24 0.31 -3.82
C ALA A 117 -8.74 -1.07 -4.27
N LEU A 118 -9.45 -1.79 -3.39
CA LEU A 118 -10.07 -3.08 -3.75
C LEU A 118 -11.12 -2.93 -4.86
N ILE A 119 -11.88 -1.83 -4.86
CA ILE A 119 -12.78 -1.47 -5.96
C ILE A 119 -11.97 -1.21 -7.24
N GLY A 120 -10.87 -0.47 -7.14
CA GLY A 120 -9.94 -0.24 -8.25
C GLY A 120 -9.43 -1.54 -8.88
N TYR A 121 -8.97 -2.50 -8.07
CA TYR A 121 -8.50 -3.80 -8.55
C TYR A 121 -9.55 -4.58 -9.33
N TYR A 122 -10.80 -4.48 -8.90
CA TYR A 122 -11.90 -5.18 -9.57
C TYR A 122 -12.18 -4.61 -10.97
N PHE A 123 -12.18 -3.29 -11.12
CA PHE A 123 -12.49 -2.64 -12.40
C PHE A 123 -11.29 -2.58 -13.35
N PHE A 124 -10.09 -2.39 -12.80
CA PHE A 124 -8.85 -2.22 -13.55
C PHE A 124 -7.78 -3.21 -13.05
N PRO A 125 -7.91 -4.51 -13.39
CA PRO A 125 -6.82 -5.44 -13.13
C PRO A 125 -5.59 -5.00 -13.94
N LEU A 126 -4.41 -5.16 -13.36
CA LEU A 126 -3.17 -4.75 -13.98
C LEU A 126 -2.09 -5.78 -13.70
N ALA A 127 -1.50 -6.31 -14.77
CA ALA A 127 -0.34 -7.17 -14.64
C ALA A 127 0.88 -6.32 -14.25
N PRO A 128 1.67 -6.73 -13.25
CA PRO A 128 2.89 -6.02 -12.86
C PRO A 128 3.95 -6.11 -13.97
N PRO A 129 4.91 -5.18 -14.03
CA PRO A 129 5.93 -5.13 -15.08
C PRO A 129 6.69 -6.45 -15.29
N ARG A 130 7.03 -7.16 -14.21
CA ARG A 130 7.74 -8.47 -14.28
C ARG A 130 6.98 -9.56 -15.03
N LEU A 131 5.66 -9.47 -15.15
CA LEU A 131 4.81 -10.45 -15.83
C LEU A 131 4.46 -10.05 -17.27
N MET A 132 4.93 -8.89 -17.75
CA MET A 132 4.68 -8.43 -19.11
C MET A 132 5.47 -9.24 -20.14
N ALA A 133 4.81 -9.58 -21.25
CA ALA A 133 5.50 -10.12 -22.42
C ALA A 133 6.12 -8.96 -23.23
N GLY A 134 7.43 -9.00 -23.48
CA GLY A 134 8.12 -8.04 -24.35
C GLY A 134 8.54 -6.71 -23.69
N GLY A 135 8.21 -6.47 -22.41
CA GLY A 135 8.69 -5.29 -21.66
C GLY A 135 10.17 -5.36 -21.26
N GLY A 136 10.75 -6.57 -21.25
CA GLY A 136 12.16 -6.80 -20.91
C GLY A 136 12.50 -6.52 -19.45
N PHE A 137 11.54 -6.66 -18.54
CA PHE A 137 11.76 -6.59 -17.08
C PHE A 137 12.29 -7.91 -16.54
N VAL A 138 13.07 -7.84 -15.46
CA VAL A 138 13.61 -9.00 -14.73
C VAL A 138 12.65 -9.39 -13.62
N ASP A 139 12.24 -10.67 -13.57
CA ASP A 139 11.45 -11.20 -12.45
C ASP A 139 12.37 -11.57 -11.29
N THR A 140 12.73 -10.55 -10.53
CA THR A 140 13.71 -10.64 -9.44
C THR A 140 13.31 -11.63 -8.33
N LEU A 141 12.03 -11.99 -8.22
CA LEU A 141 11.54 -12.96 -7.23
C LEU A 141 11.87 -14.39 -7.64
N VAL A 142 11.73 -14.70 -8.93
CA VAL A 142 12.05 -16.01 -9.51
C VAL A 142 13.56 -16.13 -9.73
N ASP A 143 14.20 -15.12 -10.31
CA ASP A 143 15.59 -15.18 -10.74
C ASP A 143 16.59 -15.26 -9.57
N HIS A 144 16.29 -14.60 -8.44
CA HIS A 144 17.16 -14.63 -7.25
C HIS A 144 16.73 -15.64 -6.18
N GLY A 145 15.74 -16.51 -6.48
CA GLY A 145 15.36 -17.62 -5.60
C GLY A 145 15.05 -17.20 -4.17
N THR A 146 14.27 -16.12 -3.98
CA THR A 146 14.07 -15.49 -2.66
C THR A 146 13.30 -16.43 -1.71
N TRP A 147 14.04 -17.25 -0.96
CA TRP A 147 13.53 -18.34 -0.14
C TRP A 147 12.62 -17.83 0.98
N GLY A 148 11.36 -18.30 1.04
CA GLY A 148 10.42 -17.90 2.08
C GLY A 148 9.80 -16.51 1.90
N SER A 149 10.07 -15.82 0.79
CA SER A 149 9.22 -14.71 0.35
C SER A 149 7.83 -15.26 0.07
N MET A 150 6.77 -14.56 0.50
CA MET A 150 5.38 -14.97 0.23
C MET A 150 5.06 -15.10 -1.28
N ALA A 151 6.01 -14.75 -2.15
CA ALA A 151 5.96 -14.92 -3.59
C ALA A 151 6.69 -16.18 -4.14
N SER A 152 7.45 -16.94 -3.34
CA SER A 152 8.10 -18.20 -3.77
C SER A 152 7.30 -19.43 -3.30
N GLY A 153 6.45 -20.01 -4.16
CA GLY A 153 5.67 -21.23 -3.88
C GLY A 153 4.19 -21.01 -3.56
N ASN A 154 3.51 -22.02 -3.00
CA ASN A 154 2.05 -22.15 -2.78
C ASN A 154 1.30 -20.97 -2.10
N LEU A 155 1.99 -19.91 -1.68
CA LEU A 155 1.41 -18.64 -1.20
C LEU A 155 1.30 -17.55 -2.29
N ALA A 156 2.02 -17.68 -3.41
CA ALA A 156 1.87 -16.79 -4.57
C ALA A 156 0.45 -16.90 -5.18
N SER A 157 -0.19 -18.08 -5.04
CA SER A 157 -1.60 -18.32 -5.34
C SER A 157 -2.55 -17.70 -4.30
N MET A 158 -2.04 -17.32 -3.12
CA MET A 158 -2.77 -16.61 -2.06
C MET A 158 -2.90 -15.09 -2.27
N SER A 159 -2.16 -14.52 -3.23
CA SER A 159 -2.26 -13.11 -3.61
C SER A 159 -2.74 -12.98 -5.07
N ASN A 160 -3.58 -12.00 -5.38
CA ASN A 160 -3.98 -11.75 -6.77
C ASN A 160 -2.82 -11.07 -7.51
N GLN A 161 -2.04 -11.84 -8.26
CA GLN A 161 -0.86 -11.35 -8.98
C GLN A 161 -1.16 -10.28 -10.05
N TYR A 162 -2.44 -10.11 -10.43
CA TYR A 162 -2.89 -9.15 -11.45
C TYR A 162 -3.57 -7.90 -10.84
N ALA A 163 -3.24 -7.56 -9.60
CA ALA A 163 -3.79 -6.41 -8.87
C ALA A 163 -2.71 -5.35 -8.60
N ALA A 164 -1.94 -4.96 -9.62
CA ALA A 164 -0.86 -3.98 -9.44
C ALA A 164 -1.36 -2.54 -9.19
N MET A 165 -2.46 -2.10 -9.84
CA MET A 165 -2.99 -0.74 -9.69
C MET A 165 -4.34 -0.73 -8.97
N PRO A 166 -4.54 0.09 -7.93
CA PRO A 166 -3.59 1.03 -7.31
C PRO A 166 -2.59 0.37 -6.34
N SER A 167 -1.38 0.93 -6.19
CA SER A 167 -0.35 0.34 -5.32
C SER A 167 -0.67 0.54 -3.83
N MET A 168 -1.04 -0.54 -3.13
CA MET A 168 -1.25 -0.47 -1.67
C MET A 168 0.03 -0.32 -0.88
N HIS A 169 1.18 -0.75 -1.39
CA HIS A 169 2.47 -0.47 -0.77
C HIS A 169 2.69 1.03 -0.64
N ILE A 170 2.38 1.81 -1.67
CA ILE A 170 2.46 3.28 -1.63
C ILE A 170 1.37 3.86 -0.73
N GLY A 171 0.12 3.43 -0.87
CA GLY A 171 -0.97 3.95 -0.03
C GLY A 171 -0.72 3.75 1.47
N TRP A 172 -0.29 2.56 1.89
CA TRP A 172 -0.02 2.25 3.29
C TRP A 172 1.30 2.86 3.79
N SER A 173 2.35 2.88 2.97
CA SER A 173 3.62 3.49 3.37
C SER A 173 3.52 5.01 3.51
N LEU A 174 2.77 5.68 2.63
CA LEU A 174 2.45 7.11 2.77
C LEU A 174 1.57 7.36 3.99
N TRP A 175 0.55 6.52 4.24
CA TRP A 175 -0.26 6.64 5.44
C TRP A 175 0.61 6.54 6.71
N CYS A 176 1.50 5.55 6.78
CA CYS A 176 2.44 5.38 7.88
C CYS A 176 3.37 6.60 7.99
N GLY A 177 4.00 6.99 6.88
CA GLY A 177 4.99 8.05 6.82
C GLY A 177 4.43 9.40 7.23
N ILE A 178 3.28 9.79 6.69
CA ILE A 178 2.56 11.02 7.07
C ILE A 178 2.17 10.97 8.54
N THR A 179 1.64 9.83 9.01
CA THR A 179 1.22 9.67 10.42
C THR A 179 2.41 9.83 11.37
N ILE A 180 3.54 9.20 11.08
CA ILE A 180 4.77 9.32 11.87
C ILE A 180 5.30 10.75 11.80
N ALA A 181 5.43 11.32 10.60
CA ALA A 181 5.98 12.66 10.38
C ALA A 181 5.18 13.76 11.08
N LEU A 182 3.87 13.58 11.26
CA LEU A 182 3.00 14.56 11.91
C LEU A 182 2.84 14.35 13.42
N LEU A 183 3.02 13.13 13.93
CA LEU A 183 2.69 12.80 15.33
C LEU A 183 3.91 12.42 16.19
N ALA A 184 5.02 11.99 15.57
CA ALA A 184 6.23 11.66 16.30
C ALA A 184 6.92 12.93 16.82
N LYS A 185 7.41 12.85 18.07
CA LYS A 185 8.16 13.95 18.69
C LYS A 185 9.60 14.09 18.16
N PRO A 186 10.42 13.02 18.09
CA PRO A 186 11.81 13.18 17.70
C PRO A 186 11.94 13.42 16.19
N LEU A 187 12.80 14.36 15.80
CA LEU A 187 13.02 14.73 14.39
C LEU A 187 13.46 13.52 13.55
N TRP A 188 14.35 12.68 14.09
CA TRP A 188 14.82 11.49 13.37
C TRP A 188 13.68 10.55 12.98
N ALA A 189 12.67 10.36 13.85
CA ALA A 189 11.54 9.50 13.53
C ALA A 189 10.66 10.13 12.44
N ARG A 190 10.51 11.46 12.44
CA ARG A 190 9.78 12.18 11.40
C ARG A 190 10.47 12.03 10.04
N VAL A 191 11.79 12.18 10.01
CA VAL A 191 12.61 11.99 8.80
C VAL A 191 12.48 10.55 8.30
N LEU A 192 12.63 9.55 9.18
CA LEU A 192 12.44 8.15 8.79
C LEU A 192 11.02 7.87 8.26
N GLY A 193 10.00 8.49 8.86
CA GLY A 193 8.63 8.42 8.37
C GLY A 193 8.49 8.96 6.94
N LEU A 194 9.15 10.06 6.60
CA LEU A 194 9.14 10.61 5.24
C LEU A 194 9.99 9.80 4.25
N CYS A 195 11.09 9.20 4.70
CA CYS A 195 11.93 8.33 3.88
C CYS A 195 11.24 7.00 3.53
N TYR A 196 10.39 6.48 4.41
CA TYR A 196 9.73 5.18 4.24
C TYR A 196 8.93 5.03 2.93
N PRO A 197 8.01 5.94 2.53
CA PRO A 197 7.31 5.84 1.25
C PRO A 197 8.24 6.00 0.04
N ALA A 198 9.29 6.82 0.14
CA ALA A 198 10.28 6.95 -0.94
C ALA A 198 11.08 5.66 -1.14
N LEU A 199 11.51 5.02 -0.05
CA LEU A 199 12.17 3.72 -0.10
C LEU A 199 11.22 2.64 -0.63
N THR A 200 9.95 2.69 -0.24
CA THR A 200 8.93 1.76 -0.73
C THR A 200 8.72 1.92 -2.24
N LEU A 201 8.66 3.15 -2.75
CA LEU A 201 8.59 3.43 -4.20
C LEU A 201 9.80 2.86 -4.94
N LEU A 202 11.01 3.12 -4.43
CA LEU A 202 12.23 2.58 -5.02
C LEU A 202 12.18 1.05 -5.08
N VAL A 203 11.76 0.39 -4.00
CA VAL A 203 11.68 -1.07 -3.91
C VAL A 203 10.69 -1.63 -4.93
N ILE A 204 9.46 -1.09 -5.01
CA ILE A 204 8.44 -1.66 -5.91
C ILE A 204 8.77 -1.50 -7.40
N VAL A 205 9.44 -0.40 -7.75
CA VAL A 205 9.91 -0.14 -9.12
C VAL A 205 11.12 -1.02 -9.44
N SER A 206 12.11 -1.08 -8.54
CA SER A 206 13.33 -1.88 -8.73
C SER A 206 13.03 -3.38 -8.86
N THR A 207 12.03 -3.88 -8.13
CA THR A 207 11.61 -5.29 -8.18
C THR A 207 10.59 -5.59 -9.28
N ALA A 208 10.28 -4.61 -10.14
CA ALA A 208 9.29 -4.72 -11.23
C ALA A 208 7.91 -5.21 -10.75
N ASN A 209 7.53 -4.83 -9.53
CA ASN A 209 6.22 -5.15 -8.94
C ASN A 209 5.14 -4.13 -9.29
N HIS A 210 5.52 -2.89 -9.60
CA HIS A 210 4.60 -1.81 -9.90
C HIS A 210 5.17 -0.86 -10.94
N PHE A 211 4.28 -0.26 -11.73
CA PHE A 211 4.58 0.91 -12.57
C PHE A 211 4.59 2.20 -11.74
N TRP A 212 5.15 3.30 -12.26
CA TRP A 212 5.04 4.61 -11.61
C TRP A 212 3.60 5.05 -11.43
N LEU A 213 2.75 4.83 -12.42
CA LEU A 213 1.33 5.20 -12.37
C LEU A 213 0.56 4.43 -11.30
N ASP A 214 1.00 3.23 -10.92
CA ASP A 214 0.41 2.48 -9.81
C ASP A 214 0.58 3.23 -8.49
N ALA A 215 1.75 3.87 -8.30
CA ALA A 215 2.05 4.70 -7.13
C ALA A 215 1.13 5.92 -7.07
N VAL A 216 0.86 6.56 -8.21
CA VAL A 216 -0.11 7.66 -8.32
C VAL A 216 -1.50 7.17 -7.92
N GLY A 217 -1.92 5.99 -8.39
CA GLY A 217 -3.16 5.35 -7.94
C GLY A 217 -3.23 5.18 -6.42
N GLY A 218 -2.15 4.71 -5.80
CA GLY A 218 -2.05 4.57 -4.35
C GLY A 218 -2.17 5.90 -3.59
N VAL A 219 -1.56 6.98 -4.11
CA VAL A 219 -1.70 8.35 -3.57
C VAL A 219 -3.14 8.83 -3.64
N LEU A 220 -3.82 8.62 -4.77
CA LEU A 220 -5.21 9.02 -4.97
C LEU A 220 -6.15 8.29 -4.01
N CYS A 221 -5.97 6.97 -3.83
CA CYS A 221 -6.72 6.20 -2.85
C CYS A 221 -6.51 6.72 -1.42
N LEU A 222 -5.26 7.09 -1.09
CA LEU A 222 -4.95 7.63 0.23
C LEU A 222 -5.57 9.02 0.45
N ALA A 223 -5.54 9.88 -0.56
CA ALA A 223 -6.19 11.18 -0.53
C ALA A 223 -7.70 11.03 -0.30
N PHE A 224 -8.33 10.07 -0.99
CA PHE A 224 -9.73 9.71 -0.75
C PHE A 224 -9.95 9.26 0.70
N GLY A 225 -9.12 8.36 1.22
CA GLY A 225 -9.25 7.88 2.60
C GLY A 225 -9.13 8.99 3.65
N PHE A 226 -8.17 9.88 3.50
CA PHE A 226 -8.06 11.06 4.38
C PHE A 226 -9.23 12.02 4.20
N GLY A 227 -9.76 12.18 2.98
CA GLY A 227 -10.96 12.96 2.68
C GLY A 227 -12.18 12.42 3.44
N VAL A 228 -12.43 11.12 3.37
CA VAL A 228 -13.50 10.44 4.13
C VAL A 228 -13.33 10.65 5.62
N ALA A 229 -12.12 10.45 6.16
CA ALA A 229 -11.85 10.67 7.57
C ALA A 229 -12.07 12.14 7.98
N CYS A 230 -11.67 13.10 7.15
CA CYS A 230 -11.86 14.52 7.39
C CYS A 230 -13.34 14.91 7.41
N VAL A 231 -14.13 14.41 6.46
CA VAL A 231 -15.59 14.65 6.43
C VAL A 231 -16.25 14.02 7.66
N TRP A 232 -15.87 12.80 8.03
CA TRP A 232 -16.48 12.07 9.14
C TRP A 232 -16.18 12.68 10.52
N TYR A 233 -14.94 13.14 10.74
CA TYR A 233 -14.52 13.71 12.03
C TYR A 233 -14.47 15.24 12.05
N GLY A 234 -14.80 15.90 10.93
CA GLY A 234 -14.75 17.35 10.75
C GLY A 234 -13.34 17.95 10.70
N THR A 235 -12.29 17.12 10.77
CA THR A 235 -10.89 17.55 10.71
C THR A 235 -9.96 16.38 10.38
N LEU A 236 -8.72 16.67 9.98
CA LEU A 236 -7.72 15.65 9.70
C LEU A 236 -7.28 14.91 10.98
N PRO A 237 -6.93 13.61 10.89
CA PRO A 237 -6.62 12.79 12.07
C PRO A 237 -5.55 13.38 13.02
N HIS A 238 -4.55 14.08 12.47
CA HIS A 238 -3.46 14.66 13.26
C HIS A 238 -3.88 15.86 14.12
N ARG A 239 -4.98 16.56 13.74
CA ARG A 239 -5.52 17.72 14.47
C ARG A 239 -6.43 17.33 15.63
N LEU A 240 -6.84 16.06 15.71
CA LEU A 240 -7.63 15.55 16.84
C LEU A 240 -6.80 15.54 18.13
N THR A 241 -7.51 15.61 19.26
CA THR A 241 -6.88 15.50 20.58
C THR A 241 -6.19 14.16 20.75
N ARG A 242 -5.07 14.15 21.46
CA ARG A 242 -4.29 12.92 21.69
C ARG A 242 -5.10 11.89 22.49
N VAL A 243 -5.86 12.36 23.46
CA VAL A 243 -6.73 11.54 24.33
C VAL A 243 -8.16 11.64 23.80
N ALA A 244 -8.87 10.51 23.76
CA ALA A 244 -10.28 10.48 23.43
C ALA A 244 -11.07 11.12 24.58
N ALA A 245 -12.15 11.85 24.28
CA ALA A 245 -13.05 12.29 25.33
C ALA A 245 -13.61 11.03 26.02
N PHE A 246 -13.54 10.99 27.36
CA PHE A 246 -14.30 10.00 28.11
C PHE A 246 -15.77 10.22 27.77
N ALA A 247 -16.39 9.20 27.17
CA ALA A 247 -17.80 9.16 26.84
C ALA A 247 -18.49 8.22 27.82
#